data_AF-A0A929PK36-F1
#
_entry.id   AF-A0A929PK36-F1
#
_cell.length_a   1.000
_cell.length_b   1.000
_cell.length_c   1.000
_cell.angle_alpha   90.00
_cell.angle_beta   90.00
_cell.angle_gamma   90.00
#
_symmetry.space_group_name_H-M   'P 1'
#
loop_
_entity.id
_entity.type
_entity.pdbx_description
1 polymer ?
#
loop_
_entity_poly.entity_id
_entity_poly.type
_entity_poly.pdbx_seq_one_letter_code
_entity_poly.pdbx_strand_id
1 'polypeptide(L)'
;MSVRLLQVFDIENRWLFDGEKRLDASFYAKDVIASKILIGTLEESGIAIETIDTMSKDIFHRSRFKRNYVGIGEGLPFLTPTDLLMFPLKPRKSVVNPPEGLQVSPGWILITCSGTIGRTIIANRFISSCILSHDVIRIIPKNGNLLGYLYAYLNTWMGQAFLTKDRYGATVKHIEPHHVATIPIPHIPELEEEINQKVLKA
;
A
#
# COMPACT_ATOMS: atom_id res chain seq x y z
N MET A 1 10.28 28.92 17.84
CA MET A 1 11.26 28.15 17.05
C MET A 1 11.25 26.74 17.59
N SER A 2 10.77 25.75 16.83
CA SER A 2 10.76 24.35 17.27
C SER A 2 12.19 23.81 17.17
N VAL A 3 12.78 23.44 18.31
CA VAL A 3 14.08 22.77 18.36
C VAL A 3 13.89 21.42 17.67
N ARG A 4 14.46 21.24 16.47
CA ARG A 4 14.54 19.92 15.85
C ARG A 4 15.44 19.06 16.73
N LEU A 5 14.84 18.19 17.52
CA LEU A 5 15.54 17.13 18.22
C LEU A 5 16.24 16.25 17.18
N LEU A 6 17.56 16.18 17.26
CA LEU A 6 18.37 15.26 16.48
C LEU A 6 18.03 13.86 16.97
N GLN A 7 17.48 13.03 16.09
CA GLN A 7 17.15 11.65 16.40
C GLN A 7 18.38 10.78 16.11
N VAL A 8 18.90 10.14 17.15
CA VAL A 8 19.99 9.17 17.06
C VAL A 8 19.40 7.79 17.30
N PHE A 9 19.82 6.81 16.51
CA PHE A 9 19.40 5.42 16.63
C PHE A 9 20.55 4.50 16.19
N ASP A 10 20.62 3.34 16.81
CA ASP A 10 21.53 2.26 16.43
C ASP A 10 20.76 1.22 15.60
N ILE A 11 21.44 0.62 14.62
CA ILE A 11 20.91 -0.46 13.81
C ILE A 11 21.87 -1.64 13.81
N GLU A 12 21.32 -2.84 13.70
CA GLU A 12 22.14 -4.03 13.49
C GLU A 12 22.83 -3.98 12.13
N ASN A 13 24.12 -4.30 12.10
CA ASN A 13 24.93 -4.28 10.88
C ASN A 13 24.31 -5.11 9.74
N ARG A 14 23.66 -6.25 10.05
CA ARG A 14 23.00 -7.08 9.04
C ARG A 14 21.91 -6.33 8.26
N TRP A 15 21.23 -5.36 8.86
CA TRP A 15 20.16 -4.60 8.19
C TRP A 15 20.67 -3.61 7.13
N LEU A 16 21.97 -3.32 7.10
CA LEU A 16 22.60 -2.54 6.04
C LEU A 16 22.76 -3.37 4.75
N PHE A 17 22.86 -4.68 4.88
CA PHE A 17 23.06 -5.61 3.76
C PHE A 17 21.76 -6.25 3.26
N ASP A 18 20.65 -5.97 3.93
CA ASP A 18 19.32 -6.47 3.63
C ASP A 18 18.60 -5.60 2.58
N GLY A 19 17.80 -6.22 1.72
CA GLY A 19 17.04 -5.54 0.66
C GLY A 19 17.90 -4.68 -0.29
N GLU A 20 17.47 -3.44 -0.55
CA GLU A 20 18.11 -2.51 -1.50
C GLU A 20 19.38 -1.82 -0.97
N LYS A 21 19.90 -2.22 0.20
CA LYS A 21 21.16 -1.71 0.78
C LYS A 21 21.18 -0.17 0.91
N ARG A 22 20.10 0.39 1.45
CA ARG A 22 19.92 1.84 1.65
C ARG A 22 20.79 2.35 2.80
N LEU A 23 21.24 3.61 2.69
CA LEU A 23 21.95 4.32 3.76
C LEU A 23 21.20 5.56 4.25
N ASP A 24 19.94 5.73 3.85
CA ASP A 24 19.11 6.87 4.25
C ASP A 24 18.56 6.68 5.67
N ALA A 25 18.73 7.69 6.53
CA ALA A 25 18.32 7.61 7.93
C ALA A 25 16.84 7.26 8.13
N SER A 26 15.98 7.71 7.23
CA SER A 26 14.54 7.51 7.27
C SER A 26 14.09 6.09 6.92
N PHE A 27 14.89 5.35 6.13
CA PHE A 27 14.67 3.92 5.93
C PHE A 27 14.83 3.14 7.25
N TYR A 28 15.64 3.70 8.15
CA TYR A 28 15.87 3.22 9.52
C TYR A 28 15.20 4.12 10.56
N ALA A 29 14.11 4.81 10.21
CA ALA A 29 13.36 5.59 11.18
C ALA A 29 12.91 4.71 12.35
N LYS A 30 12.75 5.31 13.54
CA LYS A 30 12.42 4.60 14.78
C LYS A 30 11.21 3.66 14.64
N ASP A 31 10.17 4.08 13.92
CA ASP A 31 8.98 3.24 13.73
C ASP A 31 9.27 2.03 12.83
N VAL A 32 10.16 2.16 11.83
CA VAL A 32 10.60 1.04 10.99
C VAL A 32 11.45 0.07 11.81
N ILE A 33 12.39 0.58 12.61
CA ILE A 33 13.21 -0.24 13.51
C ILE A 33 12.31 -0.98 14.52
N ALA A 34 11.40 -0.26 15.18
CA ALA A 34 10.47 -0.86 16.13
C ALA A 34 9.60 -1.93 15.46
N SER A 35 9.12 -1.69 14.25
CA SER A 35 8.35 -2.67 13.49
C SER A 35 9.18 -3.92 13.15
N LYS A 36 10.46 -3.75 12.75
CA LYS A 36 11.37 -4.88 12.51
C LYS A 36 11.62 -5.71 13.76
N ILE A 37 11.87 -5.05 14.90
CA ILE A 37 12.08 -5.73 16.19
C ILE A 37 10.83 -6.53 16.56
N LEU A 38 9.64 -5.93 16.48
CA LEU A 38 8.38 -6.62 16.80
C LEU A 38 8.14 -7.83 15.90
N ILE A 39 8.38 -7.73 14.59
CA ILE A 39 8.29 -8.86 13.68
C ILE A 39 9.25 -9.99 14.09
N GLY A 40 10.49 -9.66 14.41
CA GLY A 40 11.48 -10.63 14.90
C GLY A 40 11.05 -11.28 16.22
N THR A 41 10.53 -10.50 17.17
CA THR A 41 10.03 -11.04 18.45
C THR A 41 8.83 -11.98 18.26
N LEU A 42 7.92 -11.67 17.33
CA LEU A 42 6.81 -12.56 17.00
C LEU A 42 7.31 -13.87 16.39
N GLU A 43 8.27 -13.80 15.47
CA GLU A 43 8.92 -14.97 14.85
C GLU A 43 9.61 -15.85 15.90
N GLU A 44 10.40 -15.26 16.79
CA GLU A 44 11.06 -15.95 17.92
C GLU A 44 10.06 -16.58 18.90
N SER A 45 8.86 -16.00 19.02
CA SER A 45 7.76 -16.53 19.84
C SER A 45 7.01 -17.67 19.15
N GLY A 46 7.41 -18.07 17.94
CA GLY A 46 6.80 -19.17 17.18
C GLY A 46 5.64 -18.76 16.28
N ILE A 47 5.37 -17.47 16.10
CA ILE A 47 4.38 -16.98 15.14
C ILE A 47 5.02 -16.96 13.75
N ALA A 48 4.42 -17.66 12.79
CA ALA A 48 4.90 -17.64 11.41
C ALA A 48 4.78 -16.23 10.82
N ILE A 49 5.81 -15.77 10.11
CA ILE A 49 5.80 -14.50 9.40
C ILE A 49 5.71 -14.79 7.90
N GLU A 50 4.65 -14.30 7.29
CA GLU A 50 4.42 -14.32 5.85
C GLU A 50 4.75 -12.94 5.24
N THR A 51 4.55 -12.81 3.93
CA THR A 51 4.66 -11.53 3.22
C THR A 51 3.35 -11.19 2.54
N ILE A 52 3.16 -9.92 2.16
CA ILE A 52 1.99 -9.54 1.35
C ILE A 52 1.96 -10.34 0.05
N ASP A 53 3.11 -10.66 -0.54
CA ASP A 53 3.22 -11.53 -1.73
C ASP A 53 2.64 -12.92 -1.47
N THR A 54 3.07 -13.59 -0.39
CA THR A 54 2.58 -14.93 -0.04
C THR A 54 1.11 -14.94 0.37
N MET A 55 0.52 -13.80 0.73
CA MET A 55 -0.92 -13.68 1.01
C MET A 55 -1.76 -13.16 -0.18
N SER A 56 -1.12 -12.84 -1.30
CA SER A 56 -1.75 -12.26 -2.49
C SER A 56 -1.64 -13.18 -3.71
N LYS A 57 -2.59 -13.05 -4.65
CA LYS A 57 -2.51 -13.65 -5.98
C LYS A 57 -1.62 -12.83 -6.90
N ASP A 58 -1.68 -11.51 -6.75
CA ASP A 58 -0.97 -10.57 -7.60
C ASP A 58 -0.84 -9.21 -6.90
N ILE A 59 0.27 -8.51 -7.18
CA ILE A 59 0.57 -7.16 -6.69
C ILE A 59 1.18 -6.38 -7.86
N PHE A 60 0.45 -5.38 -8.36
CA PHE A 60 0.88 -4.67 -9.54
C PHE A 60 0.34 -3.24 -9.60
N HIS A 61 1.05 -2.40 -10.33
CA HIS A 61 0.54 -1.13 -10.85
C HIS A 61 0.52 -1.19 -12.39
N ARG A 62 0.10 -0.11 -13.05
CA ARG A 62 0.11 -0.07 -14.52
C ARG A 62 1.21 0.86 -15.00
N SER A 63 1.61 0.68 -16.26
CA SER A 63 2.58 1.58 -16.90
C SER A 63 1.99 2.98 -17.07
N ARG A 64 2.87 3.99 -17.07
CA ARG A 64 2.51 5.35 -17.44
C ARG A 64 1.89 5.37 -18.83
N PHE A 65 0.80 6.10 -18.98
CA PHE A 65 0.10 6.26 -20.25
C PHE A 65 -0.34 7.71 -20.45
N LYS A 66 -0.53 8.10 -21.72
CA LYS A 66 -1.07 9.40 -22.10
C LYS A 66 -2.56 9.46 -21.76
N ARG A 67 -2.96 10.47 -20.98
CA ARG A 67 -4.35 10.67 -20.57
C ARG A 67 -4.99 11.72 -21.48
N ASN A 68 -5.75 11.28 -22.47
CA ASN A 68 -6.53 12.16 -23.33
C ASN A 68 -7.80 12.57 -22.57
N TYR A 69 -7.69 13.63 -21.77
CA TYR A 69 -8.80 14.10 -20.93
C TYR A 69 -9.91 14.74 -21.78
N VAL A 70 -11.15 14.46 -21.40
CA VAL A 70 -12.37 15.01 -21.99
C VAL A 70 -13.34 15.47 -20.89
N GLY A 71 -14.44 16.10 -21.28
CA GLY A 71 -15.51 16.49 -20.37
C GLY A 71 -16.10 15.28 -19.64
N ILE A 72 -16.64 15.52 -18.44
CA ILE A 72 -17.32 14.45 -17.68
C ILE A 72 -18.50 13.94 -18.52
N GLY A 73 -18.54 12.62 -18.75
CA GLY A 73 -19.56 11.94 -19.58
C GLY A 73 -19.16 11.71 -21.03
N GLU A 74 -18.07 12.31 -21.52
CA GLU A 74 -17.59 12.17 -22.90
C GLU A 74 -16.56 11.04 -23.08
N GLY A 75 -16.29 10.28 -22.02
CA GLY A 75 -15.32 9.19 -21.99
C GLY A 75 -15.40 8.38 -20.71
N LEU A 76 -14.50 7.42 -20.52
CA LEU A 76 -14.51 6.55 -19.34
C LEU A 76 -14.17 7.35 -18.07
N PRO A 77 -14.97 7.22 -16.99
CA PRO A 77 -14.75 7.96 -15.75
C PRO A 77 -13.42 7.57 -15.12
N PHE A 78 -12.60 8.57 -14.78
CA PHE A 78 -11.22 8.37 -14.36
C PHE A 78 -10.98 8.85 -12.92
N LEU A 79 -10.38 7.98 -12.10
CA LEU A 79 -10.01 8.26 -10.71
C LEU A 79 -8.49 8.37 -10.56
N THR A 80 -8.03 9.52 -10.06
CA THR A 80 -6.67 9.75 -9.58
C THR A 80 -6.48 9.20 -8.16
N PRO A 81 -5.22 9.02 -7.68
CA PRO A 81 -4.98 8.65 -6.28
C PRO A 81 -5.63 9.62 -5.29
N THR A 82 -5.68 10.91 -5.61
CA THR A 82 -6.38 11.90 -4.78
C THR A 82 -7.89 11.69 -4.80
N ASP A 83 -8.50 11.42 -5.97
CA ASP A 83 -9.95 11.18 -6.05
C ASP A 83 -10.41 10.01 -5.18
N LEU A 84 -9.59 8.96 -5.12
CA LEU A 84 -9.84 7.78 -4.31
C LEU A 84 -9.96 8.09 -2.81
N LEU A 85 -9.29 9.15 -2.34
CA LEU A 85 -9.29 9.56 -0.92
C LEU A 85 -10.35 10.61 -0.57
N MET A 86 -11.11 11.10 -1.54
CA MET A 86 -12.09 12.18 -1.34
C MET A 86 -13.44 11.64 -0.90
N PHE A 87 -14.13 12.40 -0.06
CA PHE A 87 -15.56 12.24 0.21
C PHE A 87 -16.32 13.54 -0.13
N PRO A 88 -17.34 13.51 -1.01
CA PRO A 88 -17.82 12.34 -1.74
C PRO A 88 -16.82 11.87 -2.80
N LEU A 89 -16.70 10.55 -2.96
CA LEU A 89 -15.86 9.93 -3.99
C LEU A 89 -16.54 10.11 -5.36
N LYS A 90 -15.92 10.91 -6.24
CA LYS A 90 -16.45 11.20 -7.58
C LYS A 90 -15.34 11.38 -8.61
N PRO A 91 -15.51 10.84 -9.84
CA PRO A 91 -14.60 11.15 -10.93
C PRO A 91 -14.74 12.63 -11.30
N ARG A 92 -13.60 13.33 -11.37
CA ARG A 92 -13.53 14.74 -11.80
C ARG A 92 -13.11 14.90 -13.26
N LYS A 93 -12.72 13.79 -13.90
CA LYS A 93 -12.21 13.74 -15.28
C LYS A 93 -12.69 12.46 -15.95
N SER A 94 -12.80 12.50 -17.28
CA SER A 94 -12.96 11.32 -18.12
C SER A 94 -11.77 11.19 -19.08
N VAL A 95 -11.49 9.98 -19.54
CA VAL A 95 -10.41 9.69 -20.51
C VAL A 95 -10.96 8.88 -21.69
N VAL A 96 -10.55 9.25 -22.90
CA VAL A 96 -10.83 8.49 -24.13
C VAL A 96 -9.62 7.70 -24.59
N ASN A 97 -9.88 6.52 -25.18
CA ASN A 97 -8.87 5.60 -25.69
C ASN A 97 -7.76 5.25 -24.67
N PRO A 98 -8.08 4.91 -23.40
CA PRO A 98 -7.08 4.43 -22.46
C PRO A 98 -6.61 3.01 -22.83
N PRO A 99 -5.40 2.60 -22.38
CA PRO A 99 -5.01 1.19 -22.44
C PRO A 99 -5.92 0.31 -21.57
N GLU A 100 -5.96 -0.97 -21.88
CA GLU A 100 -6.71 -1.96 -21.10
C GLU A 100 -6.13 -2.20 -19.70
N GLY A 101 -6.92 -2.81 -18.83
CA GLY A 101 -6.46 -3.25 -17.50
C GLY A 101 -6.34 -2.15 -16.44
N LEU A 102 -6.87 -0.95 -16.69
CA LEU A 102 -6.91 0.14 -15.69
C LEU A 102 -8.06 0.00 -14.67
N GLN A 103 -9.13 -0.70 -15.05
CA GLN A 103 -10.27 -1.02 -14.20
C GLN A 103 -9.87 -2.05 -13.13
N VAL A 104 -10.59 -2.05 -12.01
CA VAL A 104 -10.34 -2.95 -10.87
C VAL A 104 -11.62 -3.65 -10.45
N SER A 105 -11.49 -4.82 -9.83
CA SER A 105 -12.64 -5.56 -9.31
C SER A 105 -12.93 -5.21 -7.84
N PRO A 106 -14.19 -5.35 -7.38
CA PRO A 106 -14.49 -5.18 -5.97
C PRO A 106 -13.68 -6.16 -5.11
N GLY A 107 -13.23 -5.71 -3.95
CA GLY A 107 -12.41 -6.50 -3.04
C GLY A 107 -10.91 -6.54 -3.37
N TRP A 108 -10.45 -5.76 -4.36
CA TRP A 108 -9.03 -5.46 -4.50
C TRP A 108 -8.61 -4.39 -3.50
N ILE A 109 -7.39 -4.47 -2.99
CA ILE A 109 -6.80 -3.43 -2.16
C ILE A 109 -6.01 -2.48 -3.05
N LEU A 110 -6.19 -1.19 -2.86
CA LEU A 110 -5.57 -0.11 -3.62
C LEU A 110 -4.65 0.69 -2.70
N ILE A 111 -3.40 0.92 -3.13
CA ILE A 111 -2.43 1.75 -2.40
C ILE A 111 -2.01 2.91 -3.29
N THR A 112 -2.12 4.13 -2.77
CA THR A 112 -1.70 5.34 -3.49
C THR A 112 -0.17 5.44 -3.55
N CYS A 113 0.38 5.63 -4.76
CA CYS A 113 1.83 5.68 -4.96
C CYS A 113 2.42 7.09 -5.03
N SER A 114 1.59 8.12 -5.19
CA SER A 114 1.99 9.54 -5.16
C SER A 114 1.04 10.40 -4.33
N GLY A 115 1.42 11.66 -4.08
CA GLY A 115 0.68 12.57 -3.20
C GLY A 115 0.78 12.13 -1.75
N THR A 116 -0.34 11.65 -1.18
CA THR A 116 -0.35 11.03 0.16
C THR A 116 -0.08 9.53 0.02
N ILE A 117 1.18 9.20 -0.19
CA ILE A 117 1.61 7.83 -0.50
C ILE A 117 1.30 6.88 0.68
N GLY A 118 0.98 5.62 0.36
CA GLY A 118 0.74 4.56 1.35
C GLY A 118 -0.68 4.49 1.89
N ARG A 119 -1.61 5.34 1.41
CA ARG A 119 -3.01 5.25 1.79
C ARG A 119 -3.67 4.05 1.11
N THR A 120 -4.38 3.26 1.90
CA THR A 120 -4.94 1.98 1.49
C THR A 120 -6.46 2.04 1.45
N ILE A 121 -7.08 1.49 0.40
CA ILE A 121 -8.54 1.50 0.18
C ILE A 121 -8.98 0.15 -0.39
N ILE A 122 -10.16 -0.34 0.00
CA ILE A 122 -10.80 -1.49 -0.66
C ILE A 122 -11.65 -0.99 -1.83
N ALA A 123 -11.39 -1.51 -3.03
CA ALA A 123 -12.20 -1.23 -4.20
C ALA A 123 -13.63 -1.71 -3.98
N ASN A 124 -14.59 -0.79 -4.09
CA ASN A 124 -16.02 -1.09 -4.04
C ASN A 124 -16.63 -1.08 -5.46
N ARG A 125 -17.93 -1.36 -5.56
CA ARG A 125 -18.64 -1.40 -6.86
C ARG A 125 -18.54 -0.08 -7.64
N PHE A 126 -18.49 1.07 -6.96
CA PHE A 126 -18.36 2.37 -7.61
C PHE A 126 -16.95 2.57 -8.18
N ILE A 127 -15.90 2.26 -7.41
CA ILE A 127 -14.51 2.35 -7.90
C ILE A 127 -14.33 1.41 -9.10
N SER A 128 -14.95 0.22 -9.05
CA SER A 128 -14.92 -0.75 -10.14
C SER A 128 -15.67 -0.33 -11.40
N SER A 129 -16.55 0.68 -11.37
CA SER A 129 -17.16 1.23 -12.59
C SER A 129 -16.29 2.33 -13.25
N CYS A 130 -15.16 2.66 -12.63
CA CYS A 130 -14.20 3.65 -13.13
C CYS A 130 -12.88 3.01 -13.57
N ILE A 131 -12.13 3.73 -14.40
CA ILE A 131 -10.72 3.42 -14.66
C ILE A 131 -9.82 4.20 -13.69
N LEU A 132 -8.72 3.58 -13.26
CA LEU A 132 -7.83 4.16 -12.27
C LEU A 132 -6.53 4.66 -12.91
N SER A 133 -5.88 5.62 -12.26
CA SER A 133 -4.51 6.00 -12.58
C SER A 133 -3.55 4.80 -12.54
N HIS A 134 -2.47 4.91 -13.32
CA HIS A 134 -1.33 4.00 -13.23
C HIS A 134 -0.65 4.06 -11.87
N ASP A 135 -0.77 5.21 -11.20
CA ASP A 135 -0.14 5.63 -9.95
C ASP A 135 -0.83 5.09 -8.69
N VAL A 136 -1.34 3.86 -8.80
CA VAL A 136 -2.04 3.12 -7.74
C VAL A 136 -1.59 1.67 -7.83
N ILE A 137 -1.02 1.13 -6.75
CA ILE A 137 -0.74 -0.30 -6.62
C ILE A 137 -2.06 -1.00 -6.30
N ARG A 138 -2.26 -2.15 -6.94
CA ARG A 138 -3.39 -3.06 -6.78
C ARG A 138 -2.84 -4.33 -6.13
N ILE A 139 -3.49 -4.77 -5.07
CA ILE A 139 -3.24 -6.07 -4.44
C ILE A 139 -4.52 -6.90 -4.61
N ILE A 140 -4.36 -8.10 -5.12
CA ILE A 140 -5.43 -9.10 -5.23
C ILE A 140 -5.20 -10.14 -4.13
N PRO A 141 -6.00 -10.17 -3.04
CA PRO A 141 -5.84 -11.17 -2.00
C PRO A 141 -6.00 -12.61 -2.52
N LYS A 142 -5.30 -13.59 -1.93
CA LYS A 142 -5.43 -15.02 -2.28
C LYS A 142 -6.86 -15.53 -2.12
N ASN A 143 -7.58 -15.05 -1.12
CA ASN A 143 -8.98 -15.37 -0.90
C ASN A 143 -9.68 -14.21 -0.16
N GLY A 144 -11.00 -14.27 -0.06
CA GLY A 144 -11.81 -13.23 0.57
C GLY A 144 -11.62 -13.11 2.09
N ASN A 145 -11.06 -14.12 2.74
CA ASN A 145 -10.83 -14.12 4.19
C ASN A 145 -9.59 -13.30 4.59
N LEU A 146 -8.71 -13.00 3.62
CA LEU A 146 -7.51 -12.19 3.86
C LEU A 146 -7.72 -10.71 3.56
N LEU A 147 -8.80 -10.32 2.85
CA LEU A 147 -9.00 -8.96 2.37
C LEU A 147 -8.98 -7.93 3.51
N GLY A 148 -9.84 -8.11 4.49
CA GLY A 148 -9.96 -7.21 5.63
C GLY A 148 -8.73 -7.27 6.54
N TYR A 149 -8.10 -8.44 6.70
CA TYR A 149 -6.86 -8.57 7.46
C TYR A 149 -5.70 -7.79 6.83
N LEU A 150 -5.43 -8.02 5.55
CA LEU A 150 -4.41 -7.30 4.79
C LEU A 150 -4.69 -5.79 4.80
N TYR A 151 -5.95 -5.39 4.57
CA TYR A 151 -6.34 -3.98 4.64
C TYR A 151 -6.08 -3.37 6.02
N ALA A 152 -6.48 -4.04 7.10
CA ALA A 152 -6.27 -3.57 8.46
C ALA A 152 -4.79 -3.45 8.79
N TYR A 153 -4.01 -4.50 8.52
CA TYR A 153 -2.57 -4.53 8.78
C TYR A 153 -1.85 -3.39 8.07
N LEU A 154 -2.13 -3.17 6.79
CA LEU A 154 -1.55 -2.07 6.01
C LEU A 154 -1.95 -0.68 6.55
N ASN A 155 -3.04 -0.55 7.30
CA ASN A 155 -3.45 0.70 7.95
C ASN A 155 -2.94 0.85 9.40
N THR A 156 -2.28 -0.17 9.98
CA THR A 156 -1.61 -0.04 11.28
C THR A 156 -0.38 0.87 11.17
N TRP A 157 0.14 1.33 12.31
CA TRP A 157 1.39 2.09 12.35
C TRP A 157 2.58 1.27 11.81
N MET A 158 2.61 -0.04 12.05
CA MET A 158 3.65 -0.95 11.52
C MET A 158 3.55 -1.10 10.00
N GLY A 159 2.35 -1.41 9.49
CA GLY A 159 2.11 -1.52 8.05
C GLY A 159 2.43 -0.22 7.32
N GLN A 160 2.06 0.93 7.89
CA GLN A 160 2.42 2.24 7.36
C GLN A 160 3.93 2.50 7.43
N ALA A 161 4.61 2.13 8.52
CA ALA A 161 6.06 2.25 8.61
C ALA A 161 6.75 1.45 7.49
N PHE A 162 6.34 0.21 7.26
CA PHE A 162 6.89 -0.61 6.17
C PHE A 162 6.54 -0.08 4.77
N LEU A 163 5.31 0.39 4.54
CA LEU A 163 4.90 1.00 3.26
C LEU A 163 5.66 2.28 2.92
N THR A 164 6.12 3.00 3.95
CA THR A 164 6.65 4.36 3.79
C THR A 164 8.14 4.50 4.04
N LYS A 165 8.83 3.45 4.52
CA LYS A 165 10.28 3.44 4.77
C LYS A 165 11.11 3.82 3.54
N ASP A 166 10.64 3.41 2.35
CA ASP A 166 11.35 3.61 1.08
C ASP A 166 11.12 5.03 0.49
N ARG A 167 10.34 5.88 1.16
CA ARG A 167 9.92 7.20 0.64
C ARG A 167 10.89 8.34 0.97
N TYR A 168 12.19 8.25 0.68
CA TYR A 168 13.09 9.36 0.97
C TYR A 168 14.20 9.58 -0.07
N GLY A 169 14.49 10.88 -0.31
CA GLY A 169 15.32 11.40 -1.39
C GLY A 169 14.58 12.46 -2.20
N ALA A 170 15.29 13.47 -2.73
CA ALA A 170 14.70 14.54 -3.54
C ALA A 170 14.06 14.03 -4.85
N THR A 171 14.42 12.83 -5.30
CA THR A 171 14.16 12.37 -6.67
C THR A 171 13.18 11.18 -6.75
N VAL A 172 12.96 10.40 -5.67
CA VAL A 172 12.06 9.23 -5.70
C VAL A 172 11.12 9.22 -4.50
N LYS A 173 9.91 9.77 -4.70
CA LYS A 173 8.78 9.68 -3.76
C LYS A 173 7.72 8.75 -4.35
N HIS A 174 8.05 7.48 -4.52
CA HIS A 174 7.14 6.50 -5.09
C HIS A 174 7.31 5.15 -4.40
N ILE A 175 6.22 4.38 -4.29
CA ILE A 175 6.26 2.98 -3.88
C ILE A 175 6.00 2.14 -5.12
N GLU A 176 6.75 1.07 -5.25
CA GLU A 176 6.62 0.10 -6.33
C GLU A 176 6.00 -1.20 -5.80
N PRO A 177 5.39 -2.02 -6.66
CA PRO A 177 4.79 -3.30 -6.26
C PRO A 177 5.73 -4.21 -5.45
N HIS A 178 7.02 -4.28 -5.82
CA HIS A 178 7.98 -5.14 -5.12
C HIS A 178 8.26 -4.69 -3.69
N HIS A 179 8.22 -3.38 -3.40
CA HIS A 179 8.33 -2.91 -2.02
C HIS A 179 7.17 -3.41 -1.18
N VAL A 180 5.95 -3.34 -1.72
CA VAL A 180 4.73 -3.82 -1.04
C VAL A 180 4.76 -5.34 -0.85
N ALA A 181 5.21 -6.09 -1.87
CA ALA A 181 5.32 -7.54 -1.85
C ALA A 181 6.16 -8.05 -0.66
N THR A 182 7.24 -7.34 -0.32
CA THR A 182 8.18 -7.74 0.76
C THR A 182 7.72 -7.38 2.18
N ILE A 183 6.59 -6.71 2.34
CA ILE A 183 6.13 -6.29 3.68
C ILE A 183 5.83 -7.55 4.51
N PRO A 184 6.48 -7.73 5.67
CA PRO A 184 6.22 -8.88 6.53
C PRO A 184 4.86 -8.72 7.22
N ILE A 185 4.15 -9.82 7.37
CA ILE A 185 2.84 -9.88 8.04
C ILE A 185 2.77 -11.12 8.93
N PRO A 186 2.38 -10.99 10.21
CA PRO A 186 2.18 -12.16 11.06
C PRO A 186 1.05 -13.05 10.53
N HIS A 187 1.27 -14.35 10.49
CA HIS A 187 0.23 -15.33 10.16
C HIS A 187 -0.41 -15.86 11.44
N ILE A 188 -1.65 -15.45 11.71
CA ILE A 188 -2.39 -15.80 12.94
C ILE A 188 -3.85 -16.13 12.55
N PRO A 189 -4.14 -17.36 12.11
CA PRO A 189 -5.41 -17.71 11.46
C PRO A 189 -6.68 -17.27 12.20
N GLU A 190 -6.71 -17.40 13.52
CA GLU A 190 -7.89 -17.02 14.33
C GLU A 190 -8.14 -15.52 14.30
N LEU A 191 -7.08 -14.71 14.40
CA LEU A 191 -7.17 -13.25 14.35
C LEU A 191 -7.40 -12.73 12.94
N GLU A 192 -6.84 -13.39 11.92
CA GLU A 192 -7.05 -13.04 10.51
C GLU A 192 -8.54 -13.03 10.16
N GLU A 193 -9.24 -14.12 10.48
CA GLU A 193 -10.68 -14.24 10.23
C GLU A 193 -11.47 -13.22 11.04
N GLU A 194 -11.17 -13.07 12.34
CA GLU A 194 -11.86 -12.12 13.22
C GLU A 194 -11.73 -10.68 12.70
N ILE A 195 -10.51 -10.25 12.36
CA ILE A 195 -10.22 -8.91 11.85
C ILE A 195 -10.89 -8.73 10.49
N ASN A 196 -10.81 -9.72 9.61
CA ASN A 196 -11.44 -9.67 8.30
C ASN A 196 -12.94 -9.40 8.40
N GLN A 197 -13.64 -10.16 9.24
CA GLN A 197 -15.09 -9.97 9.45
C GLN A 197 -15.42 -8.60 10.04
N LYS A 198 -14.62 -8.09 10.99
CA LYS A 198 -14.82 -6.77 11.59
C LYS A 198 -14.66 -5.65 10.54
N VAL A 199 -13.64 -5.75 9.69
CA VAL A 199 -13.38 -4.75 8.64
C VAL A 199 -14.47 -4.75 7.58
N LEU A 200 -14.93 -5.93 7.14
CA LEU A 200 -15.94 -6.03 6.07
C LEU A 200 -17.36 -5.65 6.52
N LYS A 201 -17.61 -5.60 7.83
CA LYS A 201 -18.88 -5.15 8.41
C LYS A 201 -18.96 -3.63 8.68
N ALA A 202 -17.81 -2.96 8.77
CA ALA A 202 -17.70 -1.53 9.06
C ALA A 202 -18.12 -0.67 7.86
#